data_AF-A0A833WCG5-F1
#
_entry.id   AF-A0A833WCG5-F1
#
_cell.length_a   1.000
_cell.length_b   1.000
_cell.length_c   1.000
_cell.angle_alpha   90.00
_cell.angle_beta   90.00
_cell.angle_gamma   90.00
#
_symmetry.space_group_name_H-M   'P 1'
#
loop_
_entity.id
_entity.type
_entity.pdbx_description
1 polymer ?
#
loop_
_entity_poly.entity_id
_entity_poly.type
_entity_poly.pdbx_seq_one_letter_code
_entity_poly.pdbx_strand_id
1 'polypeptide(L)'
;MVTLSSTESEYIAMSSGVQECIGLNSVLDDLGFAAEAILVMEDNQGAQHLAESKSVTQRFRHISTKYHWVREKVSSNEVRVQYCPTNEMVTDHFTKPLGRVKFEYFRDCLGVHRVGVLDIQQADGDDEHATIGMRVA
;
A
#
# COMPACT_ATOMS: atom_id res chain seq x y z
N MET A 1 18.26 8.59 3.73
CA MET A 1 17.74 9.81 4.39
C MET A 1 17.51 9.47 5.84
N VAL A 2 17.97 10.30 6.78
CA VAL A 2 17.74 10.09 8.21
C VAL A 2 16.68 11.10 8.63
N THR A 3 15.62 10.64 9.28
CA THR A 3 14.53 11.49 9.77
C THR A 3 14.69 11.72 11.27
N LEU A 4 14.22 12.87 11.74
CA LEU A 4 14.32 13.27 13.15
C LEU A 4 13.04 12.95 13.92
N SER A 5 11.99 12.50 13.23
CA SER A 5 10.73 12.04 13.84
C SER A 5 10.06 10.94 13.02
N SER A 6 9.18 10.18 13.66
CA SER A 6 8.31 9.20 12.99
C SER A 6 7.40 9.87 11.95
N THR A 7 6.85 11.05 12.26
CA THR A 7 6.03 11.82 11.31
C THR A 7 6.79 12.18 10.04
N GLU A 8 8.07 12.55 10.13
CA GLU A 8 8.91 12.81 8.95
C GLU A 8 9.16 11.53 8.15
N SER A 9 9.46 10.40 8.81
CA SER A 9 9.65 9.13 8.08
C SER A 9 8.40 8.67 7.35
N GLU A 10 7.23 8.74 8.00
CA GLU A 10 5.96 8.37 7.36
C GLU A 10 5.67 9.28 6.18
N TYR A 11 5.83 10.59 6.35
CA TYR A 11 5.64 11.54 5.26
C TYR A 11 6.58 11.28 4.06
N ILE A 12 7.84 10.93 4.32
CA ILE A 12 8.81 10.61 3.26
C ILE A 12 8.48 9.28 2.58
N ALA A 13 8.05 8.28 3.34
CA ALA A 13 7.60 7.00 2.81
C ALA A 13 6.37 7.20 1.91
N MET A 14 5.34 7.88 2.42
CA MET A 14 4.15 8.30 1.69
C MET A 14 4.51 9.05 0.41
N SER A 15 5.39 10.06 0.50
CA SER A 15 5.84 10.84 -0.66
C SER A 15 6.49 9.97 -1.73
N SER A 16 7.26 8.97 -1.34
CA SER A 16 7.92 8.06 -2.29
C SER A 16 6.89 7.12 -2.92
N GLY A 17 5.93 6.60 -2.15
CA GLY A 17 4.82 5.80 -2.69
C GLY A 17 3.96 6.57 -3.69
N VAL A 18 3.68 7.85 -3.44
CA VAL A 18 2.95 8.71 -4.39
C VAL A 18 3.72 8.92 -5.70
N GLN A 19 5.04 9.04 -5.65
CA GLN A 19 5.87 9.14 -6.86
C GLN A 19 5.72 7.90 -7.75
N GLU A 20 5.78 6.71 -7.14
CA GLU A 20 5.57 5.45 -7.85
C GLU A 20 4.14 5.36 -8.41
N CYS A 21 3.12 5.76 -7.65
CA CYS A 21 1.73 5.76 -8.12
C CYS A 21 1.51 6.69 -9.31
N ILE A 22 2.14 7.88 -9.32
CA ILE A 22 2.08 8.80 -10.48
C ILE A 22 2.78 8.18 -11.70
N GLY A 23 3.89 7.48 -11.48
CA GLY A 23 4.55 6.70 -12.54
C GLY A 23 3.62 5.62 -13.12
N LEU A 24 2.95 4.86 -12.26
CA LEU A 24 1.97 3.85 -12.68
C LEU A 24 0.79 4.46 -13.43
N ASN A 25 0.26 5.60 -12.97
CA ASN A 25 -0.80 6.32 -13.67
C ASN A 25 -0.36 6.75 -15.08
N SER A 26 0.91 7.17 -15.24
CA SER A 26 1.46 7.53 -16.56
C SER A 26 1.50 6.31 -17.49
N VAL A 27 1.90 5.15 -16.97
CA VAL A 27 1.88 3.88 -17.72
C VAL A 27 0.45 3.46 -18.08
N LEU A 28 -0.51 3.64 -17.17
CA LEU A 28 -1.91 3.35 -17.45
C LEU A 28 -2.48 4.25 -18.56
N ASP A 29 -2.13 5.53 -18.55
CA ASP A 29 -2.53 6.49 -19.59
C ASP A 29 -1.94 6.12 -20.96
N ASP A 30 -0.66 5.73 -21.01
CA ASP A 30 -0.01 5.22 -22.23
C ASP A 30 -0.70 3.95 -22.79
N LEU A 31 -1.30 3.14 -21.92
CA LEU A 31 -2.08 1.96 -22.27
C LEU A 31 -3.55 2.27 -22.61
N GLY A 32 -3.97 3.52 -22.55
CA GLY A 32 -5.33 3.98 -22.86
C GLY A 32 -6.33 3.84 -21.71
N PHE A 33 -5.86 3.65 -20.47
CA PHE A 33 -6.72 3.65 -19.28
C PHE A 33 -6.72 5.03 -18.64
N ALA A 34 -7.92 5.56 -18.34
CA ALA A 34 -8.05 6.81 -17.61
C ALA A 34 -7.56 6.62 -16.17
N ALA A 35 -6.49 7.31 -15.79
CA ALA A 35 -5.99 7.33 -14.44
C ALA A 35 -6.86 8.21 -13.54
N GLU A 36 -7.34 7.64 -12.42
CA GLU A 36 -8.05 8.40 -11.38
C GLU A 36 -7.07 9.05 -10.39
N ALA A 37 -7.60 9.95 -9.55
CA ALA A 37 -6.84 10.55 -8.47
C ALA A 37 -6.35 9.47 -7.49
N ILE A 38 -5.09 9.58 -7.08
CA ILE A 38 -4.45 8.60 -6.19
C ILE A 38 -4.95 8.82 -4.76
N LEU A 39 -5.63 7.82 -4.20
CA LEU A 39 -6.00 7.79 -2.79
C LEU A 39 -4.88 7.15 -1.97
N VAL A 40 -4.37 7.89 -0.99
CA VAL A 40 -3.35 7.43 -0.06
C VAL A 40 -3.94 7.34 1.33
N MET A 41 -3.88 6.16 1.94
CA MET A 41 -4.31 5.91 3.31
C MET A 41 -3.11 6.12 4.25
N GLU A 42 -3.32 6.85 5.34
CA GLU A 42 -2.25 7.20 6.29
C GLU A 42 -2.76 7.12 7.74
N ASP A 43 -2.04 6.43 8.62
CA ASP A 43 -2.41 6.33 10.06
C ASP A 43 -1.74 7.40 10.91
N ASN A 44 -0.70 8.07 10.38
CA ASN A 44 -0.04 9.19 11.03
C ASN A 44 -0.71 10.52 10.66
N GLN A 45 -1.60 11.01 11.54
CA GLN A 45 -2.25 12.32 11.37
C GLN A 45 -1.27 13.48 11.24
N GLY A 46 -0.06 13.37 11.82
CA GLY A 46 1.00 14.35 11.62
C GLY A 46 1.49 14.40 10.18
N ALA A 47 1.66 13.24 9.53
CA ALA A 47 2.05 13.14 8.13
C ALA A 47 0.92 13.62 7.20
N GLN A 48 -0.33 13.26 7.51
CA GLN A 48 -1.50 13.79 6.80
C GLN A 48 -1.55 15.33 6.87
N HIS A 49 -1.41 15.90 8.07
CA HIS A 49 -1.41 17.35 8.24
C HIS A 49 -0.25 18.03 7.49
N LEU A 50 0.92 17.37 7.44
CA LEU A 50 2.04 17.86 6.63
C LEU A 50 1.71 17.87 5.12
N ALA A 51 0.89 16.95 4.62
CA ALA A 51 0.48 16.91 3.22
C ALA A 51 -0.56 17.99 2.88
N GLU A 52 -1.44 18.32 3.82
CA GLU A 52 -2.53 19.28 3.62
C GLU A 52 -2.11 20.73 3.93
N SER A 53 -1.08 20.92 4.78
CA SER A 53 -0.70 22.25 5.23
C SER A 53 -0.01 23.09 4.15
N LYS A 54 -0.38 24.37 4.08
CA LYS A 54 0.22 25.36 3.17
C LYS A 54 1.55 25.95 3.68
N SER A 55 1.86 25.77 4.97
CA SER A 55 3.04 26.38 5.61
C SER A 55 4.19 25.38 5.69
N VAL A 56 5.38 25.79 5.26
CA VAL A 56 6.63 25.05 5.53
C VAL A 56 7.26 25.68 6.76
N THR A 57 7.18 24.99 7.90
CA THR A 57 7.91 25.41 9.10
C THR A 57 9.41 25.28 8.84
N GLN A 58 10.23 26.26 9.25
CA GLN A 58 11.69 26.27 9.03
C GLN A 58 12.43 24.97 9.42
N ARG A 59 11.82 24.15 10.30
CA ARG A 59 12.34 22.86 10.77
C ARG A 59 12.51 21.81 9.64
N PHE A 60 11.81 21.94 8.51
CA PHE A 60 11.76 20.92 7.43
C PHE A 60 12.57 21.27 6.17
N ARG A 61 13.48 22.25 6.25
CA ARG A 61 14.20 22.79 5.07
C ARG A 61 15.04 21.75 4.31
N HIS A 62 15.50 20.69 4.99
CA HIS A 62 16.36 19.65 4.43
C HIS A 62 15.62 18.62 3.55
N ILE A 63 14.28 18.65 3.55
CA ILE A 63 13.38 17.74 2.81
C ILE A 63 12.38 18.50 1.93
N SER A 64 12.58 19.82 1.79
CA SER A 64 11.65 20.77 1.16
C SER A 64 11.15 20.30 -0.22
N THR A 65 12.02 19.73 -1.06
CA THR A 65 11.64 19.34 -2.44
C THR A 65 10.56 18.26 -2.48
N LYS A 66 10.73 17.16 -1.74
CA LYS A 66 9.71 16.09 -1.66
C LYS A 66 8.42 16.61 -1.01
N TYR A 67 8.55 17.50 -0.04
CA TYR A 67 7.42 18.12 0.65
C TYR A 67 6.57 18.99 -0.27
N HIS A 68 7.21 19.89 -1.02
CA HIS A 68 6.51 20.76 -1.96
C HIS A 68 5.82 19.96 -3.06
N TRP A 69 6.49 18.94 -3.59
CA TRP A 69 5.95 18.14 -4.68
C TRP A 69 4.65 17.41 -4.27
N VAL A 70 4.63 16.71 -3.15
CA VAL A 70 3.39 16.02 -2.70
C VAL A 70 2.28 17.02 -2.41
N ARG A 71 2.58 18.14 -1.78
CA ARG A 71 1.58 19.19 -1.50
C ARG A 71 0.99 19.77 -2.77
N GLU A 72 1.82 19.98 -3.79
CA GLU A 72 1.36 20.44 -5.10
C GLU A 72 0.35 19.44 -5.68
N LYS A 73 0.68 18.14 -5.64
CA LYS A 73 -0.19 17.06 -6.10
C LYS A 73 -1.49 16.91 -5.29
N VAL A 74 -1.43 17.15 -3.98
CA VAL A 74 -2.62 17.22 -3.13
C VAL A 74 -3.46 18.45 -3.49
N SER A 75 -2.83 19.61 -3.70
CA SER A 75 -3.53 20.85 -4.04
C SER A 75 -4.16 20.84 -5.42
N SER A 76 -3.61 20.08 -6.37
CA SER A 76 -4.19 19.87 -7.70
C SER A 76 -5.28 18.79 -7.73
N ASN A 77 -5.60 18.17 -6.59
CA ASN A 77 -6.50 17.01 -6.46
C ASN A 77 -6.06 15.75 -7.24
N GLU A 78 -4.79 15.68 -7.67
CA GLU A 78 -4.22 14.48 -8.29
C GLU A 78 -3.96 13.39 -7.23
N VAL A 79 -3.73 13.82 -5.98
CA VAL A 79 -3.53 12.94 -4.82
C VAL A 79 -4.49 13.36 -3.71
N ARG A 80 -5.09 12.39 -3.03
CA ARG A 80 -5.91 12.58 -1.83
C ARG A 80 -5.31 11.77 -0.70
N VAL A 81 -5.07 12.41 0.44
CA VAL A 81 -4.60 11.71 1.65
C VAL A 81 -5.79 11.57 2.59
N GLN A 82 -6.04 10.34 3.07
CA GLN A 82 -7.13 10.03 3.97
C GLN A 82 -6.61 9.31 5.20
N TYR A 83 -7.11 9.73 6.36
CA TYR A 83 -6.80 9.04 7.61
C TYR A 83 -7.34 7.60 7.60
N CYS A 84 -6.48 6.65 7.96
CA CYS A 84 -6.83 5.26 8.19
C CYS A 84 -6.41 4.86 9.61
N PRO A 85 -7.31 4.35 10.45
CA PRO A 85 -6.93 3.79 11.74
C PRO A 85 -5.88 2.67 11.59
N THR A 86 -4.90 2.59 12.50
CA THR A 86 -3.84 1.56 12.47
C THR A 86 -4.39 0.12 12.53
N ASN A 87 -5.59 -0.09 13.09
CA ASN A 87 -6.26 -1.40 13.09
C ASN A 87 -6.80 -1.81 11.70
N GLU A 88 -6.89 -0.87 10.76
CA GLU A 88 -7.40 -1.05 9.40
C GLU A 88 -6.32 -0.84 8.34
N MET A 89 -5.12 -0.37 8.74
CA MET A 89 -4.01 -0.09 7.84
C MET A 89 -3.32 -1.37 7.38
N VAL A 90 -3.83 -2.00 6.32
CA VAL A 90 -3.35 -3.29 5.78
C VAL A 90 -1.84 -3.27 5.45
N THR A 91 -1.29 -2.10 5.10
CA THR A 91 0.14 -1.94 4.80
C THR A 91 1.05 -2.20 6.00
N ASP A 92 0.53 -2.15 7.23
CA ASP A 92 1.25 -2.55 8.44
C ASP A 92 1.77 -3.98 8.35
N HIS A 93 1.12 -4.83 7.54
CA HIS A 93 1.58 -6.18 7.24
C HIS A 93 3.00 -6.21 6.68
N PHE A 94 3.40 -5.19 5.92
CA PHE A 94 4.72 -5.13 5.26
C PHE A 94 5.77 -4.37 6.08
N THR A 95 5.36 -3.54 7.03
CA THR A 95 6.26 -2.59 7.70
C THR A 95 6.48 -2.86 9.19
N LYS A 96 5.57 -3.60 9.84
CA LYS A 96 5.59 -3.80 11.29
C LYS A 96 5.68 -5.28 11.68
N PRO A 97 6.37 -5.62 12.78
CA PRO A 97 6.26 -6.95 13.38
C PRO A 97 4.91 -7.07 14.09
N LEU A 98 3.95 -7.75 13.46
CA LEU A 98 2.59 -7.91 13.98
C LEU A 98 2.43 -9.19 14.81
N GLY A 99 1.62 -9.11 15.86
CA GLY A 99 1.14 -10.31 16.55
C GLY A 99 0.23 -11.16 15.67
N ARG A 100 0.18 -12.47 15.92
CA ARG A 100 -0.53 -13.47 15.08
C ARG A 100 -1.93 -13.03 14.63
N VAL A 101 -2.76 -12.53 15.54
CA VAL A 101 -4.16 -12.15 15.23
C VAL A 101 -4.22 -11.02 14.19
N LYS A 102 -3.43 -9.96 14.35
CA LYS A 102 -3.38 -8.85 13.38
C LYS A 102 -2.73 -9.28 12.07
N PHE A 103 -1.71 -10.14 12.14
CA PHE A 103 -1.05 -10.68 10.96
C PHE A 103 -2.04 -11.49 10.10
N GLU A 104 -2.80 -12.39 10.72
CA GLU A 104 -3.83 -13.20 10.04
C GLU A 104 -4.93 -12.31 9.46
N TYR A 105 -5.41 -11.32 10.21
CA TYR A 105 -6.40 -10.36 9.72
C TYR A 105 -5.94 -9.62 8.45
N PHE A 106 -4.76 -8.99 8.46
CA PHE A 106 -4.28 -8.27 7.28
C PHE A 106 -3.89 -9.20 6.12
N ARG A 107 -3.38 -10.40 6.41
CA ARG A 107 -3.13 -11.43 5.39
C ARG A 107 -4.43 -11.78 4.65
N ASP A 108 -5.53 -11.95 5.38
CA ASP A 108 -6.82 -12.28 4.80
C ASP A 108 -7.38 -11.07 4.01
N CYS A 109 -7.17 -9.83 4.47
CA CYS A 109 -7.49 -8.62 3.69
C CYS A 109 -6.72 -8.53 2.36
N LEU A 110 -5.49 -9.06 2.30
CA LEU A 110 -4.68 -9.12 1.08
C LEU A 110 -5.09 -10.26 0.13
N GLY A 111 -6.03 -11.12 0.54
CA GLY A 111 -6.41 -12.32 -0.22
C GLY A 111 -5.31 -13.39 -0.25
N VAL A 112 -4.33 -13.32 0.65
CA VAL A 112 -3.24 -14.29 0.73
C VAL A 112 -3.74 -15.52 1.47
N HIS A 113 -4.19 -16.50 0.71
CA HIS A 113 -4.63 -17.78 1.24
C HIS A 113 -3.64 -18.87 0.89
N ARG A 114 -3.60 -19.91 1.74
CA ARG A 114 -2.89 -21.14 1.40
C ARG A 114 -3.66 -21.77 0.24
N VAL A 115 -3.17 -21.59 -0.98
CA VAL A 115 -3.54 -22.47 -2.08
C VAL A 115 -3.08 -23.85 -1.63
N GLY A 116 -4.04 -24.77 -1.50
CA GLY A 116 -3.73 -26.16 -1.15
C GLY A 116 -2.55 -26.60 -2.00
N VAL A 117 -1.60 -27.31 -1.37
CA VAL A 117 -0.61 -28.08 -2.12
C VAL A 117 -1.42 -28.78 -3.20
N LEU A 118 -1.10 -28.59 -4.47
CA LEU A 118 -1.65 -29.42 -5.54
C LEU A 118 -1.53 -30.84 -4.98
N ASP A 119 -2.65 -31.48 -4.67
CA ASP A 119 -2.64 -32.86 -4.21
C ASP A 119 -2.16 -33.65 -5.42
N ILE A 120 -0.84 -33.74 -5.56
CA ILE A 120 -0.19 -34.72 -6.41
C ILE A 120 -0.52 -36.01 -5.69
N GLN A 121 -1.70 -36.56 -5.98
CA GLN A 121 -2.02 -37.93 -5.67
C GLN A 121 -0.84 -38.72 -6.21
N GLN A 122 -0.07 -39.34 -5.32
CA GLN A 122 0.92 -40.31 -5.73
C GLN A 122 0.16 -41.34 -6.55
N ALA A 123 0.47 -41.40 -7.84
CA ALA A 123 0.05 -42.49 -8.70
C ALA A 123 0.81 -43.74 -8.22
N ASP A 124 0.22 -44.44 -7.25
CA ASP A 124 0.40 -45.88 -7.19
C ASP A 124 -0.37 -46.46 -8.38
N GLY A 125 0.35 -47.27 -9.15
CA GLY A 125 -0.04 -47.69 -10.49
C GLY A 125 -1.38 -48.42 -10.57
N ASP A 126 -1.89 -48.39 -11.80
CA ASP A 126 -2.91 -49.25 -12.37
C ASP A 126 -4.37 -48.89 -11.98
N ASP A 127 -4.93 -47.88 -12.66
CA ASP A 127 -6.06 -48.07 -13.59
C ASP A 127 -6.62 -46.73 -14.13
N GLU A 128 -7.05 -46.76 -15.39
CA GLU A 128 -7.54 -45.64 -16.19
C GLU A 128 -8.80 -44.98 -15.62
N HIS A 129 -8.93 -43.66 -15.89
CA HIS A 129 -10.09 -42.76 -15.66
C HIS A 129 -10.01 -41.82 -14.44
N ALA A 130 -9.12 -40.82 -14.51
CA ALA A 130 -9.18 -39.64 -13.65
C ALA A 130 -10.38 -38.74 -14.02
N THR A 131 -11.39 -38.67 -13.16
CA THR A 131 -12.44 -37.64 -13.20
C THR A 131 -12.14 -36.58 -12.14
N ILE A 132 -11.93 -35.33 -12.55
CA ILE A 132 -11.63 -34.20 -11.67
C ILE A 132 -12.94 -33.72 -11.03
N GLY A 133 -13.18 -34.09 -9.77
CA GLY A 133 -14.27 -33.56 -8.95
C GLY A 133 -13.81 -32.36 -8.12
N MET A 134 -14.24 -31.15 -8.50
CA MET A 134 -14.04 -29.94 -7.70
C MET A 134 -15.04 -29.93 -6.53
N ARG A 135 -14.56 -30.13 -5.29
CA ARG A 135 -15.39 -29.97 -4.10
C ARG A 135 -15.00 -28.68 -3.37
N VAL A 136 -15.86 -27.69 -3.50
CA VAL A 136 -15.79 -26.42 -2.76
C VAL A 136 -16.31 -26.70 -1.35
N ALA A 137 -15.54 -26.32 -0.33
CA ALA A 137 -15.98 -26.20 1.05
C ALA A 137 -15.71 -24.78 1.52
#